data_AF-A0A3C1IER0-F1
#
_entry.id   AF-A0A3C1IER0-F1
#
_cell.length_a   1.000
_cell.length_b   1.000
_cell.length_c   1.000
_cell.angle_alpha   90.00
_cell.angle_beta   90.00
_cell.angle_gamma   90.00
#
_symmetry.space_group_name_H-M   'P 1'
#
loop_
_entity.id
_entity.type
_entity.pdbx_description
1 polymer ?
#
loop_
_entity_poly.entity_id
_entity_poly.type
_entity_poly.pdbx_seq_one_letter_code
_entity_poly.pdbx_strand_id
1 'polypeptide(L)'
;MTQFDTIAVVDWSGGNDTGPKPRKDAIWLGVVRKGETEKPLYLRNRAVAETALVALIAQEQAAGRRLLIGFDFPFAYPRGFAQALIGQADPLALWDWLEARITDEKTANNRFDLAAEINRSLGGKGPFWGNALGRDIVGLGRTKKEYSAAPFPEKRRVETLATGSFSCWQLAGAGAVGSQVLMGLPVL
;
A
#
# COMPACT_ATOMS: atom_id res chain seq x y z
N MET A 1 2.92 -30.87 9.47
CA MET A 1 3.74 -29.72 9.91
C MET A 1 3.26 -28.51 9.12
N THR A 2 2.89 -27.41 9.76
CA THR A 2 2.63 -26.15 9.05
C THR A 2 3.97 -25.65 8.49
N GLN A 3 4.00 -25.14 7.26
CA GLN A 3 5.25 -24.66 6.64
C GLN A 3 5.82 -23.40 7.33
N PHE A 4 5.02 -22.75 8.18
CA PHE A 4 5.37 -21.56 8.93
C PHE A 4 5.02 -21.74 10.41
N ASP A 5 5.87 -21.22 11.27
CA ASP A 5 5.67 -21.20 12.73
C ASP A 5 4.81 -20.00 13.15
N THR A 6 4.94 -18.90 12.41
CA THR A 6 4.24 -17.65 12.66
C THR A 6 3.64 -17.12 11.37
N ILE A 7 2.38 -16.73 11.42
CA ILE A 7 1.66 -16.08 10.32
C ILE A 7 1.16 -14.74 10.84
N ALA A 8 1.57 -13.67 10.19
CA ALA A 8 1.12 -12.31 10.42
C ALA A 8 0.29 -11.83 9.23
N VAL A 9 -0.85 -11.19 9.52
CA VAL A 9 -1.67 -10.52 8.50
C VAL A 9 -1.84 -9.08 8.92
N VAL A 10 -1.57 -8.16 8.00
CA VAL A 10 -1.64 -6.73 8.21
C VAL A 10 -2.75 -6.16 7.34
N ASP A 11 -3.79 -5.63 8.00
CA ASP A 11 -4.81 -4.79 7.37
C ASP A 11 -4.28 -3.36 7.36
N TRP A 12 -4.02 -2.80 6.18
CA TRP A 12 -3.29 -1.54 6.04
C TRP A 12 -4.21 -0.35 5.83
N SER A 13 -3.79 0.83 6.25
CA SER A 13 -4.49 2.07 5.98
C SER A 13 -3.55 3.06 5.30
N GLY A 14 -4.00 3.65 4.20
CA GLY A 14 -3.35 4.82 3.58
C GLY A 14 -3.74 6.15 4.22
N GLY A 15 -4.62 6.15 5.24
CA GLY A 15 -5.14 7.36 5.91
C GLY A 15 -4.12 8.09 6.79
N ASN A 16 -4.51 9.08 7.57
CA ASN A 16 -3.60 9.74 8.53
C ASN A 16 -3.58 9.00 9.88
N ASP A 17 -2.83 9.49 10.86
CA ASP A 17 -2.84 8.93 12.22
C ASP A 17 -4.26 8.88 12.79
N THR A 18 -4.68 7.69 13.26
CA THR A 18 -6.05 7.43 13.70
C THR A 18 -6.31 7.75 15.18
N GLY A 19 -5.29 8.17 15.92
CA GLY A 19 -5.37 8.53 17.33
C GLY A 19 -4.99 7.38 18.27
N PRO A 20 -4.96 7.63 19.59
CA PRO A 20 -4.53 6.63 20.58
C PRO A 20 -5.54 5.51 20.83
N LYS A 21 -6.81 5.70 20.44
CA LYS A 21 -7.88 4.72 20.66
C LYS A 21 -8.09 3.86 19.41
N PRO A 22 -8.20 2.53 19.55
CA PRO A 22 -8.48 1.67 18.42
C PRO A 22 -9.78 2.03 17.70
N ARG A 23 -9.77 1.94 16.37
CA ARG A 23 -10.92 2.25 15.52
C ARG A 23 -10.86 1.55 14.17
N LYS A 24 -11.98 1.58 13.44
CA LYS A 24 -12.06 1.15 12.04
C LYS A 24 -11.15 2.00 11.14
N ASP A 25 -10.77 1.46 9.98
CA ASP A 25 -9.98 2.13 8.94
C ASP A 25 -8.57 2.56 9.41
N ALA A 26 -8.01 1.85 10.39
CA ALA A 26 -6.64 1.99 10.90
C ALA A 26 -5.79 0.78 10.49
N ILE A 27 -4.50 0.77 10.84
CA ILE A 27 -3.65 -0.40 10.60
C ILE A 27 -3.85 -1.39 11.74
N TRP A 28 -4.02 -2.67 11.39
CA TRP A 28 -4.16 -3.76 12.34
C TRP A 28 -3.22 -4.91 11.99
N LEU A 29 -2.56 -5.46 13.00
CA LEU A 29 -1.70 -6.63 12.87
C LEU A 29 -2.31 -7.80 13.65
N GLY A 30 -2.72 -8.84 12.92
CA GLY A 30 -3.09 -10.13 13.50
C GLY A 30 -1.92 -11.11 13.41
N VAL A 31 -1.66 -11.87 14.47
CA VAL A 31 -0.59 -12.86 14.52
C VAL A 31 -1.14 -14.19 15.03
N VAL A 32 -0.79 -15.27 14.33
CA VAL A 32 -0.94 -16.65 14.80
C VAL A 32 0.46 -17.23 14.93
N ARG A 33 0.80 -17.72 16.11
CA ARG A 33 2.13 -18.27 16.43
C ARG A 33 1.96 -19.66 17.02
N LYS A 34 2.58 -20.67 16.42
CA LYS A 34 2.49 -22.08 16.83
C LYS A 34 1.04 -22.57 16.99
N GLY A 35 0.12 -22.05 16.17
CA GLY A 35 -1.30 -22.39 16.21
C GLY A 35 -2.13 -21.59 17.21
N GLU A 36 -1.52 -20.69 17.99
CA GLU A 36 -2.22 -19.82 18.93
C GLU A 36 -2.41 -18.42 18.34
N THR A 37 -3.65 -17.93 18.37
CA THR A 37 -4.00 -16.58 17.91
C THR A 37 -3.70 -15.56 19.01
N GLU A 38 -2.82 -14.61 18.71
CA GLU A 38 -2.53 -13.48 19.57
C GLU A 38 -3.65 -12.42 19.48
N LYS A 39 -3.74 -11.54 20.49
CA LYS A 39 -4.67 -10.41 20.44
C LYS A 39 -4.27 -9.47 19.29
N PRO A 40 -5.21 -9.05 18.42
CA PRO A 40 -4.90 -8.10 17.34
C PRO A 40 -4.28 -6.82 17.88
N LEU A 41 -3.17 -6.41 17.25
CA LEU A 41 -2.45 -5.19 17.60
C LEU A 41 -2.97 -4.03 16.76
N TYR A 42 -3.45 -3.00 17.44
CA TYR A 42 -3.83 -1.73 16.84
C TYR A 42 -2.58 -0.88 16.57
N LEU A 43 -2.41 -0.45 15.32
CA LEU A 43 -1.28 0.34 14.87
C LEU A 43 -1.81 1.66 14.29
N ARG A 44 -1.69 2.73 15.08
CA ARG A 44 -2.37 4.01 14.79
C ARG A 44 -1.87 4.74 13.54
N ASN A 45 -0.68 4.41 13.04
CA ASN A 45 -0.04 5.02 11.87
C ASN A 45 1.08 4.10 11.36
N ARG A 46 1.68 4.44 10.20
CA ARG A 46 2.75 3.64 9.59
C ARG A 46 4.03 3.57 10.41
N ALA A 47 4.46 4.65 11.06
CA ALA A 47 5.67 4.60 11.90
C ALA A 47 5.55 3.59 13.06
N VAL A 48 4.37 3.50 13.69
CA VAL A 48 4.10 2.49 14.73
C VAL A 48 4.01 1.09 14.11
N ALA A 49 3.42 0.97 12.92
CA ALA A 49 3.35 -0.31 12.20
C ALA A 49 4.75 -0.84 11.82
N GLU A 50 5.59 0.01 11.25
CA GLU A 50 6.98 -0.29 10.89
C GLU A 50 7.76 -0.79 12.11
N THR A 51 7.70 -0.05 13.21
CA THR A 51 8.37 -0.43 14.48
C THR A 51 7.91 -1.81 14.95
N ALA A 52 6.60 -2.09 14.90
CA ALA A 52 6.04 -3.38 15.30
C ALA A 52 6.46 -4.52 14.35
N LEU A 53 6.51 -4.27 13.04
CA LEU A 53 6.92 -5.25 12.04
C LEU A 53 8.41 -5.59 12.16
N VAL A 54 9.27 -4.58 12.30
CA VAL A 54 10.72 -4.78 12.54
C VAL A 54 10.94 -5.60 13.81
N ALA A 55 10.24 -5.28 14.90
CA ALA A 55 10.33 -6.02 16.15
C ALA A 55 9.86 -7.48 16.00
N LEU A 56 8.74 -7.71 15.31
CA LEU A 56 8.24 -9.05 15.04
C LEU A 56 9.24 -9.87 14.22
N ILE A 57 9.75 -9.32 13.11
CA ILE A 57 10.74 -9.99 12.25
C ILE A 57 11.97 -10.36 13.04
N ALA A 58 12.53 -9.42 13.82
CA ALA A 58 13.71 -9.67 14.65
C ALA A 58 13.45 -10.77 15.71
N GLN A 59 12.28 -10.76 16.35
CA GLN A 59 11.90 -11.77 17.34
C GLN A 59 11.75 -13.17 16.73
N GLU A 60 11.18 -13.27 15.53
CA GLU A 60 11.04 -14.55 14.82
C GLU A 60 12.40 -15.08 14.36
N GLN A 61 13.24 -14.21 13.80
CA GLN A 61 14.61 -14.56 13.40
C GLN A 61 15.45 -15.04 14.58
N ALA A 62 15.48 -14.28 15.69
CA ALA A 62 16.24 -14.63 16.89
C ALA A 62 15.82 -15.99 17.48
N ALA A 63 14.57 -16.39 17.27
CA ALA A 63 14.04 -17.66 17.75
C ALA A 63 14.07 -18.79 16.70
N GLY A 64 14.67 -18.55 15.53
CA GLY A 64 14.77 -19.55 14.46
C GLY A 64 13.44 -19.98 13.86
N ARG A 65 12.41 -19.12 13.94
CA ARG A 65 11.04 -19.42 13.47
C ARG A 65 10.80 -18.89 12.06
N ARG A 66 10.05 -19.65 11.27
CA ARG A 66 9.63 -19.27 9.91
C ARG A 66 8.39 -18.37 10.00
N LEU A 67 8.56 -17.12 9.59
CA LEU A 67 7.50 -16.12 9.55
C LEU A 67 6.95 -15.95 8.13
N LEU A 68 5.62 -15.94 8.00
CA LEU A 68 4.90 -15.45 6.82
C LEU A 68 4.20 -14.15 7.20
N ILE A 69 4.42 -13.07 6.44
CA ILE A 69 3.69 -11.80 6.61
C ILE A 69 2.90 -11.53 5.33
N GLY A 70 1.59 -11.33 5.47
CA GLY A 70 0.70 -10.91 4.39
C GLY A 70 0.15 -9.51 4.62
N PHE A 71 -0.01 -8.76 3.53
CA PHE A 71 -0.64 -7.43 3.53
C PHE A 71 -1.83 -7.44 2.59
N ASP A 72 -2.82 -6.60 2.85
CA ASP A 72 -4.05 -6.46 2.05
C ASP A 72 -3.89 -5.58 0.80
N PHE A 73 -2.69 -5.05 0.55
CA PHE A 73 -2.35 -4.27 -0.64
C PHE A 73 -1.36 -5.00 -1.57
N PRO A 74 -1.36 -4.67 -2.88
CA PRO A 74 -0.44 -5.26 -3.84
C PRO A 74 1.01 -4.75 -3.72
N PHE A 75 1.97 -5.65 -3.84
CA PHE A 75 3.43 -5.39 -3.77
C PHE A 75 4.07 -4.82 -5.05
N ALA A 76 3.29 -4.61 -6.10
CA ALA A 76 3.78 -4.12 -7.37
C ALA A 76 2.63 -3.53 -8.17
N TYR A 77 2.96 -2.76 -9.20
CA TYR A 77 2.03 -2.21 -10.17
C TYR A 77 1.96 -3.05 -11.45
N PRO A 78 0.95 -2.85 -12.31
CA PRO A 78 0.88 -3.43 -13.64
C PRO A 78 2.16 -3.28 -14.46
N ARG A 79 2.43 -4.30 -15.29
CA ARG A 79 3.64 -4.40 -16.11
C ARG A 79 3.83 -3.14 -16.94
N GLY A 80 5.07 -2.65 -16.98
CA GLY A 80 5.47 -1.43 -17.71
C GLY A 80 5.46 -0.16 -16.87
N PHE A 81 4.74 -0.12 -15.74
CA PHE A 81 4.65 1.09 -14.92
C PHE A 81 6.00 1.52 -14.32
N ALA A 82 6.69 0.62 -13.62
CA ALA A 82 8.00 0.92 -13.05
C ALA A 82 9.00 1.38 -14.13
N GLN A 83 9.06 0.67 -15.25
CA GLN A 83 9.93 1.03 -16.38
C GLN A 83 9.66 2.44 -16.91
N ALA A 84 8.39 2.83 -17.03
CA ALA A 84 8.02 4.15 -17.52
C ALA A 84 8.29 5.27 -16.50
N LEU A 85 8.13 4.99 -15.21
CA LEU A 85 8.27 5.98 -14.15
C LEU A 85 9.73 6.19 -13.71
N ILE A 86 10.49 5.11 -13.54
CA ILE A 86 11.83 5.14 -12.94
C ILE A 86 12.94 4.62 -13.86
N GLY A 87 12.60 4.21 -15.09
CA GLY A 87 13.59 3.74 -16.07
C GLY A 87 14.03 2.29 -15.90
N GLN A 88 13.47 1.55 -14.93
CA GLN A 88 13.73 0.12 -14.72
C GLN A 88 12.50 -0.65 -14.25
N ALA A 89 12.47 -1.96 -14.51
CA ALA A 89 11.33 -2.82 -14.19
C ALA A 89 11.39 -3.50 -12.81
N ASP A 90 12.43 -3.20 -12.01
CA ASP A 90 12.59 -3.77 -10.67
C ASP A 90 11.54 -3.17 -9.70
N PRO A 91 10.66 -3.99 -9.10
CA PRO A 91 9.69 -3.52 -8.14
C PRO A 91 10.33 -2.96 -6.86
N LEU A 92 11.48 -3.47 -6.39
CA LEU A 92 12.09 -2.98 -5.15
C LEU A 92 12.68 -1.58 -5.34
N ALA A 93 13.30 -1.31 -6.49
CA ALA A 93 13.74 0.05 -6.81
C ALA A 93 12.58 1.06 -6.96
N LEU A 94 11.38 0.58 -7.32
CA LEU A 94 10.18 1.42 -7.27
C LEU A 94 9.76 1.71 -5.82
N TRP A 95 9.97 0.77 -4.89
CA TRP A 95 9.71 1.01 -3.48
C TRP A 95 10.68 2.07 -2.94
N ASP A 96 11.98 1.95 -3.22
CA ASP A 96 12.99 2.96 -2.86
C ASP A 96 12.63 4.34 -3.44
N TRP A 97 12.15 4.37 -4.69
CA TRP A 97 11.74 5.62 -5.34
C TRP A 97 10.53 6.28 -4.65
N LEU A 98 9.57 5.46 -4.19
CA LEU A 98 8.39 5.90 -3.45
C LEU A 98 8.78 6.36 -2.04
N GLU A 99 9.62 5.61 -1.33
CA GLU A 99 10.14 5.97 -0.02
C GLU A 99 10.82 7.34 -0.05
N ALA A 100 11.68 7.58 -1.04
CA ALA A 100 12.37 8.86 -1.19
C ALA A 100 11.45 10.07 -1.49
N ARG A 101 10.18 9.84 -1.85
CA ARG A 101 9.24 10.89 -2.29
C ARG A 101 7.97 10.98 -1.46
N ILE A 102 7.67 9.98 -0.64
CA ILE A 102 6.51 10.02 0.23
C ILE A 102 6.86 10.75 1.52
N THR A 103 5.99 11.68 1.89
CA THR A 103 6.01 12.35 3.17
C THR A 103 4.79 11.87 3.94
N ASP A 104 4.99 11.17 5.06
CA ASP A 104 3.94 10.71 5.97
C ASP A 104 4.10 11.34 7.35
N GLU A 105 3.44 12.47 7.54
CA GLU A 105 3.33 13.12 8.85
C GLU A 105 2.10 12.61 9.60
N LYS A 106 2.00 12.96 10.89
CA LYS A 106 0.85 12.55 11.73
C LYS A 106 -0.49 13.01 11.15
N THR A 107 -0.56 14.25 10.66
CA THR A 107 -1.81 14.88 10.25
C THR A 107 -1.99 14.96 8.73
N ALA A 108 -0.96 14.63 7.96
CA ALA A 108 -1.00 14.74 6.51
C ALA A 108 0.01 13.80 5.85
N ASN A 109 -0.31 13.37 4.63
CA ASN A 109 0.67 12.77 3.75
C ASN A 109 0.42 13.21 2.30
N ASN A 110 1.45 13.08 1.47
CA ASN A 110 1.46 13.63 0.12
C ASN A 110 0.98 12.63 -0.96
N ARG A 111 0.37 11.49 -0.60
CA ARG A 111 0.04 10.40 -1.54
C ARG A 111 -0.78 10.84 -2.76
N PHE A 112 -1.73 11.75 -2.57
CA PHE A 112 -2.56 12.26 -3.65
C PHE A 112 -1.80 13.23 -4.55
N ASP A 113 -0.94 14.07 -3.97
CA ASP A 113 -0.09 14.99 -4.73
C ASP A 113 0.99 14.24 -5.53
N LEU A 114 1.62 13.23 -4.92
CA LEU A 114 2.59 12.36 -5.58
C LEU A 114 1.94 11.57 -6.71
N ALA A 115 0.74 11.02 -6.51
CA ALA A 115 0.02 10.34 -7.58
C ALA A 115 -0.31 11.28 -8.75
N ALA A 116 -0.67 12.53 -8.47
CA ALA A 116 -0.88 13.54 -9.50
C ALA A 116 0.42 13.90 -10.22
N GLU A 117 1.55 13.98 -9.51
CA GLU A 117 2.88 14.18 -10.09
C GLU A 117 3.26 13.04 -11.03
N ILE A 118 3.11 11.80 -10.59
CA ILE A 118 3.34 10.61 -11.42
C ILE A 118 2.46 10.65 -12.68
N ASN A 119 1.18 10.97 -12.52
CA ASN A 119 0.29 11.07 -13.68
C ASN A 119 0.82 12.11 -14.69
N ARG A 120 1.24 13.28 -14.22
CA ARG A 120 1.77 14.34 -15.10
C ARG A 120 3.08 13.93 -15.77
N SER A 121 3.98 13.25 -15.08
CA SER A 121 5.25 12.79 -15.68
C SER A 121 5.05 11.72 -16.75
N LEU A 122 3.94 10.97 -16.68
CA LEU A 122 3.57 9.91 -17.63
C LEU A 122 2.62 10.36 -18.76
N GLY A 123 2.38 11.66 -18.94
CA GLY A 123 1.54 12.20 -20.02
C GLY A 123 0.12 12.60 -19.60
N GLY A 124 -0.16 12.66 -18.30
CA GLY A 124 -1.40 13.17 -17.70
C GLY A 124 -2.49 12.10 -17.53
N LYS A 125 -3.66 12.49 -17.01
CA LYS A 125 -4.90 11.70 -16.94
C LYS A 125 -4.86 10.28 -16.30
N GLY A 126 -3.72 9.81 -15.83
CA GLY A 126 -3.56 8.53 -15.16
C GLY A 126 -2.08 8.11 -15.09
N PRO A 127 -1.78 6.93 -14.51
CA PRO A 127 -2.73 5.86 -14.22
C PRO A 127 -3.44 5.97 -12.87
N PHE A 128 -3.25 7.01 -12.06
CA PHE A 128 -4.00 7.17 -10.80
C PHE A 128 -5.29 7.99 -10.96
N TRP A 129 -6.29 7.69 -10.14
CA TRP A 129 -7.51 8.50 -10.01
C TRP A 129 -8.12 8.37 -8.60
N GLY A 130 -9.05 9.25 -8.25
CA GLY A 130 -9.74 9.23 -6.95
C GLY A 130 -9.14 10.21 -5.94
N ASN A 131 -9.16 11.51 -6.25
CA ASN A 131 -8.82 12.55 -5.28
C ASN A 131 -9.89 12.70 -4.19
N ALA A 132 -9.54 12.39 -2.94
CA ALA A 132 -10.41 12.56 -1.77
C ALA A 132 -10.15 13.82 -0.95
N LEU A 133 -9.21 14.69 -1.35
CA LEU A 133 -8.97 15.94 -0.66
C LEU A 133 -10.09 16.94 -0.93
N GLY A 134 -10.26 17.90 -0.02
CA GLY A 134 -11.19 19.02 -0.20
C GLY A 134 -10.80 19.93 -1.39
N ARG A 135 -9.52 19.98 -1.74
CA ARG A 135 -9.00 20.71 -2.91
C ARG A 135 -8.86 19.81 -4.13
N ASP A 136 -8.94 20.40 -5.32
CA ASP A 136 -8.60 19.73 -6.57
C ASP A 136 -7.07 19.68 -6.78
N ILE A 137 -6.62 18.68 -7.54
CA ILE A 137 -5.20 18.48 -7.86
C ILE A 137 -5.08 18.27 -9.37
N VAL A 138 -4.29 19.11 -10.03
CA VAL A 138 -4.03 18.99 -11.47
C VAL A 138 -3.37 17.65 -11.75
N GLY A 139 -4.00 16.85 -12.61
CA GLY A 139 -3.52 15.51 -12.97
C GLY A 139 -4.15 14.37 -12.15
N LEU A 140 -5.01 14.65 -11.16
CA LEU A 140 -5.71 13.61 -10.40
C LEU A 140 -7.21 13.89 -10.29
N GLY A 141 -7.99 13.26 -11.19
CA GLY A 141 -9.45 13.37 -11.18
C GLY A 141 -10.10 12.73 -9.95
N ARG A 142 -11.24 13.27 -9.51
CA ARG A 142 -12.06 12.68 -8.43
C ARG A 142 -12.77 11.40 -8.86
N THR A 143 -13.08 11.29 -10.14
CA THR A 143 -13.82 10.17 -10.74
C THR A 143 -13.10 9.65 -11.98
N LYS A 144 -13.59 8.56 -12.55
CA LYS A 144 -13.05 7.96 -13.78
C LYS A 144 -13.34 8.76 -15.06
N LYS A 145 -14.00 9.93 -15.00
CA LYS A 145 -14.53 10.62 -16.19
C LYS A 145 -13.45 10.94 -17.24
N GLU A 146 -12.27 11.34 -16.79
CA GLU A 146 -11.13 11.71 -17.67
C GLU A 146 -9.92 10.79 -17.48
N TYR A 147 -10.13 9.68 -16.77
CA TYR A 147 -9.08 8.74 -16.40
C TYR A 147 -8.67 7.85 -17.58
N SER A 148 -7.37 7.61 -17.72
CA SER A 148 -6.83 6.58 -18.60
C SER A 148 -5.67 5.85 -17.93
N ALA A 149 -5.78 4.52 -17.79
CA ALA A 149 -4.66 3.69 -17.38
C ALA A 149 -3.62 3.51 -18.50
N ALA A 150 -3.99 3.76 -19.77
CA ALA A 150 -3.13 3.52 -20.92
C ALA A 150 -1.83 4.35 -20.81
N PRO A 151 -0.67 3.77 -21.17
CA PRO A 151 -0.50 2.47 -21.83
C PRO A 151 -0.47 1.25 -20.88
N PHE A 152 -0.67 1.45 -19.57
CA PHE A 152 -0.60 0.38 -18.58
C PHE A 152 -1.91 -0.42 -18.51
N PRO A 153 -1.83 -1.73 -18.19
CA PRO A 153 -3.02 -2.51 -17.89
C PRO A 153 -3.77 -1.96 -16.65
N GLU A 154 -5.10 -2.06 -16.63
CA GLU A 154 -5.90 -1.71 -15.44
C GLU A 154 -5.58 -2.61 -14.23
N LYS A 155 -5.11 -3.84 -14.49
CA LYS A 155 -4.86 -4.89 -13.48
C LYS A 155 -3.58 -5.66 -13.79
N ARG A 156 -2.96 -6.27 -12.77
CA ARG A 156 -1.82 -7.17 -12.97
C ARG A 156 -2.35 -8.55 -13.36
N ARG A 157 -1.43 -9.47 -13.68
CA ARG A 157 -1.80 -10.83 -14.10
C ARG A 157 -2.56 -11.57 -13.00
N VAL A 158 -2.20 -11.36 -11.74
CA VAL A 158 -2.81 -12.09 -10.61
C VAL A 158 -4.29 -11.76 -10.44
N GLU A 159 -4.72 -10.52 -10.65
CA GLU A 159 -6.13 -10.14 -10.56
C GLU A 159 -6.97 -10.67 -11.74
N THR A 160 -6.33 -11.14 -12.82
CA THR A 160 -7.04 -11.88 -13.88
C THR A 160 -7.30 -13.34 -13.49
N LEU A 161 -6.57 -13.86 -12.50
CA LEU A 161 -6.74 -15.21 -11.96
C LEU A 161 -7.63 -15.22 -10.70
N ALA A 162 -7.48 -14.20 -9.84
CA ALA A 162 -8.31 -13.96 -8.67
C ALA A 162 -9.29 -12.81 -8.95
N THR A 163 -10.44 -13.14 -9.55
CA THR A 163 -11.45 -12.15 -9.96
C THR A 163 -12.11 -11.47 -8.76
N GLY A 164 -12.50 -10.19 -8.92
CA GLY A 164 -13.21 -9.41 -7.90
C GLY A 164 -12.36 -8.32 -7.23
N SER A 165 -11.05 -8.34 -7.42
CA SER A 165 -10.15 -7.29 -6.94
C SER A 165 -10.30 -5.98 -7.72
N PHE A 166 -10.21 -4.87 -6.99
CA PHE A 166 -10.14 -3.54 -7.56
C PHE A 166 -8.75 -3.25 -8.14
N SER A 167 -8.66 -2.24 -8.98
CA SER A 167 -7.39 -1.78 -9.52
C SER A 167 -6.58 -1.01 -8.45
N CYS A 168 -5.26 -1.19 -8.45
CA CYS A 168 -4.33 -0.38 -7.65
C CYS A 168 -4.25 1.09 -8.11
N TRP A 169 -4.90 1.43 -9.22
CA TRP A 169 -5.02 2.79 -9.74
C TRP A 169 -6.02 3.67 -8.98
N GLN A 170 -6.98 3.06 -8.27
CA GLN A 170 -7.99 3.79 -7.51
C GLN A 170 -7.47 4.16 -6.12
N LEU A 171 -7.34 5.46 -5.86
CA LEU A 171 -6.82 5.99 -4.59
C LEU A 171 -7.88 6.21 -3.52
N ALA A 172 -9.15 6.38 -3.88
CA ALA A 172 -10.24 6.63 -2.94
C ALA A 172 -11.59 6.09 -3.40
N GLY A 173 -12.55 6.04 -2.46
CA GLY A 173 -13.88 5.47 -2.65
C GLY A 173 -13.94 3.99 -2.32
N ALA A 174 -15.10 3.38 -2.55
CA ALA A 174 -15.32 1.97 -2.24
C ALA A 174 -14.35 1.08 -3.03
N GLY A 175 -13.69 0.15 -2.31
CA GLY A 175 -12.74 -0.80 -2.89
C GLY A 175 -11.37 -0.23 -3.26
N ALA A 176 -11.07 1.02 -2.91
CA ALA A 176 -9.80 1.65 -3.23
C ALA A 176 -8.63 1.05 -2.46
N VAL A 177 -7.67 0.47 -3.18
CA VAL A 177 -6.43 -0.08 -2.61
C VAL A 177 -5.21 0.80 -2.94
N GLY A 178 -5.28 1.67 -3.95
CA GLY A 178 -4.12 2.43 -4.44
C GLY A 178 -3.47 3.35 -3.42
N SER A 179 -4.26 3.98 -2.54
CA SER A 179 -3.69 4.74 -1.41
C SER A 179 -2.96 3.84 -0.41
N GLN A 180 -3.44 2.62 -0.17
CA GLN A 180 -2.75 1.66 0.70
C GLN A 180 -1.41 1.24 0.08
N VAL A 181 -1.35 1.04 -1.25
CA VAL A 181 -0.12 0.72 -1.97
C VAL A 181 0.91 1.84 -1.83
N LEU A 182 0.53 3.07 -2.20
CA LEU A 182 1.43 4.22 -2.11
C LEU A 182 1.97 4.37 -0.69
N MET A 183 1.15 4.22 0.33
CA MET A 183 1.57 4.39 1.72
C MET A 183 2.18 3.13 2.36
N GLY A 184 2.10 1.98 1.69
CA GLY A 184 2.54 0.68 2.21
C GLY A 184 3.93 0.31 1.74
N LEU A 185 4.19 0.41 0.44
CA LEU A 185 5.49 0.03 -0.13
C LEU A 185 6.69 0.78 0.47
N PRO A 186 6.62 2.08 0.80
CA PRO A 186 7.70 2.80 1.49
C PRO A 186 8.10 2.26 2.87
N VAL A 187 7.27 1.41 3.47
CA VAL A 187 7.46 0.91 4.84
C VAL A 187 8.03 -0.51 4.87
N LEU A 188 8.00 -1.22 3.72
CA LEU A 188 8.40 -2.62 3.60
C LEU A 188 9.84 -2.74 3.08
#